data_AF-A0A239R7R1-F1
#
_entry.id   AF-A0A239R7R1-F1
#
_cell.length_a   1.000
_cell.length_b   1.000
_cell.length_c   1.000
_cell.angle_alpha   90.00
_cell.angle_beta   90.00
_cell.angle_gamma   90.00
#
_symmetry.space_group_name_H-M   'P 1'
#
loop_
_entity.id
_entity.type
_entity.pdbx_description
1 polymer ?
#
loop_
_entity_poly.entity_id
_entity_poly.type
_entity_poly.pdbx_seq_one_letter_code
_entity_poly.pdbx_strand_id
1 'polypeptide(L)'
;MSIRIEDFQKQIKVERDIFFKSSFERAYQAFCELKYDEKEAEFFQKNASEIVNSMRAQCWADFLVEEKAFTSHMLEYLIENENYNGLSNIDSIKKYVKEFPDHIYQLCLSNTQSRRSRAGKEFEHIIELVLIGAGVPLDSQGNIGKDYFVEKGLGKLVDTVSPGVIEFEINKRNSVLISAKTTLRERWQEVPEEMGRTGAREMFLATLDEKVSADVLNTLYEANIQLTTTSFNKEINFKNNNRVLSFEELIKICLDNAAKWKGFEYSVSQANQAIETINKQIIRHDDHVFVKESLKKRIALYSIFIAAKKENDRKD
;
A
#
# COMPACT_ATOMS: atom_id res chain seq x y z
N MET A 1 30.03 26.90 16.62
CA MET A 1 29.22 26.44 17.78
C MET A 1 28.47 25.26 17.22
N SER A 2 28.72 24.06 17.74
CA SER A 2 28.17 22.81 17.23
C SER A 2 26.65 22.89 17.09
N ILE A 3 26.12 22.36 15.99
CA ILE A 3 24.67 22.35 15.73
C ILE A 3 23.94 21.60 16.85
N ARG A 4 22.83 22.15 17.33
CA ARG A 4 22.01 21.47 18.34
C ARG A 4 21.29 20.26 17.72
N ILE A 5 21.13 19.20 18.50
CA ILE A 5 20.46 17.95 18.06
C ILE A 5 19.05 18.24 17.50
N GLU A 6 18.27 19.09 18.17
CA GLU A 6 16.92 19.45 17.73
C GLU A 6 16.88 20.12 16.35
N ASP A 7 17.87 20.95 16.06
CA ASP A 7 17.98 21.65 14.77
C ASP A 7 18.41 20.66 13.68
N PHE A 8 19.30 19.72 14.01
CA PHE A 8 19.67 18.63 13.11
C PHE A 8 18.50 17.69 12.80
N GLN A 9 17.69 17.31 13.80
CA GLN A 9 16.48 16.48 13.59
C GLN A 9 15.46 17.17 12.69
N LYS A 10 15.29 18.50 12.81
CA LYS A 10 14.44 19.28 11.90
C LYS A 10 15.01 19.25 10.49
N GLN A 11 16.32 19.44 10.32
CA GLN A 11 16.96 19.38 9.01
C GLN A 11 16.82 18.00 8.37
N ILE A 12 17.01 16.91 9.12
CA ILE A 12 16.78 15.54 8.64
C ILE A 12 15.38 15.40 8.05
N LYS A 13 14.35 15.97 8.70
CA LYS A 13 12.98 15.89 8.23
C LYS A 13 12.79 16.64 6.90
N VAL A 14 13.28 17.88 6.84
CA VAL A 14 13.18 18.73 5.63
C VAL A 14 13.89 18.08 4.45
N GLU A 15 15.15 17.66 4.62
CA GLU A 15 15.94 17.07 3.55
C GLU A 15 15.37 15.72 3.11
N ARG A 16 14.78 14.94 4.02
CA ARG A 16 14.16 13.65 3.66
C ARG A 16 12.98 13.82 2.71
N ASP A 17 12.16 14.84 2.93
CA ASP A 17 11.01 15.12 2.05
C ASP A 17 11.45 15.54 0.63
N ILE A 18 12.68 16.07 0.49
CA ILE A 18 13.29 16.44 -0.80
C ILE A 18 13.97 15.24 -1.46
N PHE A 19 14.73 14.46 -0.70
CA PHE A 19 15.56 13.36 -1.21
C PHE A 19 14.76 12.14 -1.66
N PHE A 20 13.67 11.82 -0.97
CA PHE A 20 12.96 10.57 -1.19
C PHE A 20 11.63 10.76 -1.90
N LYS A 21 11.41 9.93 -2.92
CA LYS A 21 10.09 9.73 -3.51
C LYS A 21 9.11 9.19 -2.46
N SER A 22 7.84 9.53 -2.65
CA SER A 22 6.74 8.92 -1.90
C SER A 22 6.74 7.40 -2.08
N SER A 23 6.11 6.68 -1.15
CA SER A 23 6.03 5.22 -1.23
C SER A 23 5.26 4.73 -2.45
N PHE A 24 4.23 5.46 -2.89
CA PHE A 24 3.52 5.15 -4.12
C PHE A 24 4.41 5.37 -5.34
N GLU A 25 5.09 6.52 -5.44
CA GLU A 25 6.00 6.81 -6.57
C GLU A 25 7.11 5.76 -6.68
N ARG A 26 7.67 5.30 -5.55
CA ARG A 26 8.64 4.19 -5.55
C ARG A 26 8.04 2.91 -6.11
N ALA A 27 6.86 2.52 -5.65
CA ALA A 27 6.20 1.30 -6.10
C ALA A 27 5.84 1.37 -7.59
N TYR A 28 5.33 2.51 -8.05
CA TYR A 28 4.98 2.73 -9.46
C TYR A 28 6.23 2.80 -10.36
N GLN A 29 7.32 3.42 -9.90
CA GLN A 29 8.59 3.38 -10.63
C GLN A 29 9.07 1.92 -10.82
N ALA A 30 9.12 1.13 -9.74
CA ALA A 30 9.50 -0.28 -9.82
C ALA A 30 8.57 -1.09 -10.75
N PHE A 31 7.27 -0.79 -10.72
CA PHE A 31 6.29 -1.39 -11.61
C PHE A 31 6.62 -1.17 -13.09
N CYS A 32 6.96 0.08 -13.46
CA CYS A 32 7.32 0.46 -14.82
C CYS A 32 8.71 -0.06 -15.24
N GLU A 33 9.70 -0.03 -14.33
CA GLU A 33 11.05 -0.55 -14.62
C GLU A 33 11.04 -2.05 -14.88
N LEU A 34 10.18 -2.80 -14.16
CA LEU A 34 9.97 -4.23 -14.34
C LEU A 34 9.01 -4.56 -15.49
N LYS A 35 8.54 -3.56 -16.23
CA LYS A 35 7.65 -3.72 -17.41
C LYS A 35 6.31 -4.37 -17.07
N TYR A 36 5.79 -4.14 -15.87
CA TYR A 36 4.48 -4.65 -15.48
C TYR A 36 3.33 -3.79 -16.02
N ASP A 37 3.57 -2.52 -16.32
CA ASP A 37 2.64 -1.62 -17.01
C ASP A 37 2.31 -2.06 -18.44
N GLU A 38 3.16 -2.89 -19.03
CA GLU A 38 2.99 -3.47 -20.37
C GLU A 38 2.33 -4.87 -20.34
N LYS A 39 1.98 -5.40 -19.16
CA LYS A 39 1.41 -6.76 -19.01
C LYS A 39 -0.12 -6.76 -19.01
N GLU A 40 -0.67 -7.82 -19.58
CA GLU A 40 -2.11 -8.08 -19.58
C GLU A 40 -2.60 -8.60 -18.22
N ALA A 41 -3.91 -8.45 -17.96
CA ALA A 41 -4.50 -8.81 -16.68
C ALA A 41 -4.29 -10.28 -16.27
N GLU A 42 -4.30 -11.20 -17.23
CA GLU A 42 -4.07 -12.63 -16.98
C GLU A 42 -2.67 -12.90 -16.42
N PHE A 43 -1.67 -12.07 -16.77
CA PHE A 43 -0.32 -12.19 -16.23
C PHE A 43 -0.32 -11.93 -14.71
N PHE A 44 -1.01 -10.89 -14.26
CA PHE A 44 -1.14 -10.59 -12.82
C PHE A 44 -1.91 -11.67 -12.07
N GLN A 45 -3.00 -12.18 -12.67
CA GLN A 45 -3.82 -13.23 -12.06
C GLN A 45 -3.05 -14.52 -11.80
N LYS A 46 -2.05 -14.83 -12.62
CA LYS A 46 -1.25 -16.05 -12.53
C LYS A 46 0.06 -15.90 -11.75
N ASN A 47 0.62 -14.68 -11.68
CA ASN A 47 1.98 -14.46 -11.19
C ASN A 47 2.06 -13.42 -10.06
N ALA A 48 0.96 -13.15 -9.36
CA ALA A 48 0.88 -12.12 -8.32
C ALA A 48 1.99 -12.23 -7.27
N SER A 49 2.29 -13.44 -6.80
CA SER A 49 3.33 -13.72 -5.82
C SER A 49 4.73 -13.37 -6.32
N GLU A 50 5.03 -13.68 -7.58
CA GLU A 50 6.31 -13.33 -8.22
C GLU A 50 6.42 -11.82 -8.40
N ILE A 51 5.35 -11.17 -8.86
CA ILE A 51 5.30 -9.71 -9.07
C ILE A 51 5.55 -8.99 -7.76
N VAL A 52 4.85 -9.37 -6.68
CA VAL A 52 5.04 -8.79 -5.34
C VAL A 52 6.51 -8.91 -4.91
N ASN A 53 7.12 -10.08 -5.06
CA ASN A 53 8.53 -10.28 -4.67
C ASN A 53 9.50 -9.45 -5.52
N SER A 54 9.31 -9.41 -6.84
CA SER A 54 10.15 -8.66 -7.76
C SER A 54 10.05 -7.16 -7.53
N MET A 55 8.84 -6.63 -7.36
CA MET A 55 8.63 -5.21 -7.02
C MET A 55 9.27 -4.86 -5.68
N ARG A 56 9.12 -5.71 -4.66
CA ARG A 56 9.77 -5.51 -3.35
C ARG A 56 11.29 -5.45 -3.46
N ALA A 57 11.88 -6.36 -4.24
CA ALA A 57 13.33 -6.39 -4.46
C ALA A 57 13.81 -5.12 -5.19
N GLN A 58 13.10 -4.70 -6.23
CA GLN A 58 13.43 -3.49 -6.99
C GLN A 58 13.29 -2.23 -6.13
N CYS A 59 12.16 -2.05 -5.43
CA CYS A 59 11.95 -0.94 -4.50
C CYS A 59 13.07 -0.83 -3.45
N TRP A 60 13.51 -1.97 -2.91
CA TRP A 60 14.57 -2.02 -1.92
C TRP A 60 15.94 -1.66 -2.51
N ALA A 61 16.26 -2.18 -3.69
CA ALA A 61 17.51 -1.89 -4.38
C ALA A 61 17.65 -0.38 -4.63
N ASP A 62 16.61 0.26 -5.17
CA ASP A 62 16.66 1.70 -5.44
C ASP A 62 16.70 2.54 -4.16
N PHE A 63 15.90 2.17 -3.16
CA PHE A 63 15.88 2.87 -1.89
C PHE A 63 17.25 2.84 -1.19
N LEU A 64 17.98 1.72 -1.26
CA LEU A 64 19.31 1.63 -0.65
C LEU A 64 20.32 2.60 -1.26
N VAL A 65 20.24 2.82 -2.57
CA VAL A 65 21.10 3.80 -3.26
C VAL A 65 20.81 5.21 -2.75
N GLU A 66 19.52 5.58 -2.70
CA GLU A 66 19.09 6.89 -2.23
C GLU A 66 19.37 7.11 -0.75
N GLU A 67 19.11 6.11 0.09
CA GLU A 67 19.33 6.21 1.53
C GLU A 67 20.81 6.33 1.87
N LYS A 68 21.69 5.66 1.12
CA LYS A 68 23.14 5.84 1.26
C LYS A 68 23.56 7.25 0.91
N ALA A 69 23.04 7.80 -0.20
CA ALA A 69 23.33 9.17 -0.62
C ALA A 69 22.82 10.19 0.41
N PHE A 70 21.57 10.06 0.84
CA PHE A 70 20.96 10.89 1.89
C PHE A 70 21.74 10.82 3.21
N THR A 71 22.11 9.62 3.65
CA THR A 71 22.85 9.45 4.91
C THR A 71 24.21 10.15 4.84
N SER A 72 24.91 10.02 3.71
CA SER A 72 26.20 10.68 3.51
C SER A 72 26.03 12.21 3.51
N HIS A 73 25.04 12.72 2.79
CA HIS A 73 24.70 14.14 2.76
C HIS A 73 24.42 14.72 4.16
N MET A 74 23.61 14.03 4.97
CA MET A 74 23.30 14.49 6.32
C MET A 74 24.50 14.42 7.28
N LEU A 75 25.43 13.47 7.08
CA LEU A 75 26.65 13.40 7.87
C LEU A 75 27.65 14.50 7.47
N GLU A 76 27.73 14.84 6.19
CA GLU A 76 28.53 15.96 5.68
C GLU A 76 28.03 17.29 6.22
N TYR A 77 26.71 17.47 6.34
CA TYR A 77 26.12 18.66 6.96
C TYR A 77 26.63 18.93 8.38
N LEU A 78 26.95 17.89 9.16
CA LEU A 78 27.54 18.06 10.50
C LEU A 78 28.99 18.59 10.44
N ILE A 79 29.74 18.25 9.39
CA ILE A 79 31.12 18.72 9.19
C ILE A 79 31.13 20.24 8.99
N GLU A 80 30.19 20.76 8.21
CA GLU A 80 30.06 22.19 7.90
C GLU A 80 29.77 23.05 9.13
N ASN A 81 29.27 22.44 10.21
CA ASN A 81 28.92 23.12 11.46
C ASN A 81 30.05 23.12 12.50
N GLU A 82 31.23 22.60 12.16
CA GLU A 82 32.38 22.54 13.06
C GLU A 82 33.68 23.00 12.39
N ASN A 83 34.62 23.47 13.21
CA ASN A 83 35.94 23.89 12.72
C ASN A 83 36.96 22.74 12.86
N TYR A 84 37.58 22.37 11.74
CA TYR A 84 38.63 21.34 11.67
C TYR A 84 40.01 21.90 11.27
N ASN A 85 40.14 23.22 11.12
CA ASN A 85 41.38 23.85 10.67
C ASN A 85 42.55 23.53 11.60
N GLY A 86 43.68 23.10 11.01
CA GLY A 86 44.91 22.77 11.72
C GLY A 86 44.94 21.38 12.37
N LEU A 87 43.88 20.57 12.26
CA LEU A 87 43.87 19.19 12.71
C LEU A 87 44.45 18.22 11.65
N SER A 88 45.10 17.15 12.10
CA SER A 88 45.44 16.03 11.23
C SER A 88 44.19 15.28 10.78
N ASN A 89 44.25 14.52 9.69
CA ASN A 89 43.11 13.70 9.23
C ASN A 89 42.58 12.77 10.34
N ILE A 90 43.49 12.17 11.11
CA ILE A 90 43.13 11.26 12.21
C ILE A 90 42.43 12.01 13.34
N ASP A 91 42.92 13.21 13.69
CA ASP A 91 42.35 13.99 14.77
C ASP A 91 41.02 14.64 14.38
N SER A 92 40.82 14.97 13.10
CA SER A 92 39.52 15.40 12.56
C SER A 92 38.47 14.30 12.69
N ILE A 93 38.81 13.05 12.33
CA ILE A 93 37.90 11.91 12.51
C ILE A 93 37.59 11.69 13.99
N LYS A 94 38.62 11.71 14.86
CA LYS A 94 38.42 11.58 16.32
C LYS A 94 37.53 12.68 16.88
N LYS A 95 37.68 13.92 16.42
CA LYS A 95 36.82 15.03 16.82
C LYS A 95 35.37 14.77 16.37
N TYR A 96 35.16 14.43 15.11
CA TYR A 96 33.84 14.16 14.54
C TYR A 96 33.07 13.08 15.34
N VAL A 97 33.70 11.93 15.60
CA VAL A 97 33.05 10.83 16.34
C VAL A 97 32.81 11.13 17.82
N LYS A 98 33.55 12.09 18.40
CA LYS A 98 33.37 12.53 19.79
C LYS A 98 32.30 13.61 19.91
N GLU A 99 32.20 14.49 18.93
CA GLU A 99 31.30 15.65 18.95
C GLU A 99 29.87 15.27 18.56
N PHE A 100 29.70 14.32 17.63
CA PHE A 100 28.40 14.01 17.03
C PHE A 100 27.81 12.61 17.30
N PRO A 101 28.13 11.88 18.39
CA PRO A 101 27.59 10.54 18.60
C PRO A 101 26.04 10.55 18.64
N ASP A 102 25.45 11.55 19.30
CA ASP A 102 23.99 11.66 19.40
C ASP A 102 23.34 12.03 18.07
N HIS A 103 23.94 12.93 17.29
CA HIS A 103 23.44 13.31 15.96
C HIS A 103 23.47 12.12 15.00
N ILE A 104 24.58 11.38 14.97
CA ILE A 104 24.72 10.16 14.17
C ILE A 104 23.66 9.14 14.58
N TYR A 105 23.46 8.94 15.89
CA TYR A 105 22.41 8.06 16.39
C TYR A 105 21.01 8.51 15.95
N GLN A 106 20.69 9.80 16.04
CA GLN A 106 19.39 10.35 15.61
C GLN A 106 19.16 10.17 14.11
N LEU A 107 20.19 10.33 13.28
CA LEU A 107 20.12 10.04 11.85
C LEU A 107 19.82 8.56 11.59
N CYS A 108 20.54 7.64 12.22
CA CYS A 108 20.32 6.19 12.09
C CYS A 108 18.93 5.76 12.58
N LEU A 109 18.47 6.34 13.69
CA LEU A 109 17.13 6.11 14.22
C LEU A 109 16.06 6.61 13.23
N SER A 110 16.22 7.83 12.71
CA SER A 110 15.33 8.41 11.71
C SER A 110 15.25 7.55 10.44
N ASN A 111 16.39 7.08 9.93
CA ASN A 111 16.44 6.16 8.80
C ASN A 111 15.69 4.85 9.10
N THR A 112 15.90 4.26 10.27
CA THR A 112 15.20 3.01 10.66
C THR A 112 13.68 3.20 10.76
N GLN A 113 13.21 4.31 11.32
CA GLN A 113 11.77 4.57 11.39
C GLN A 113 11.18 4.86 10.01
N SER A 114 11.91 5.60 9.17
CA SER A 114 11.53 5.82 7.76
C SER A 114 11.41 4.50 7.00
N ARG A 115 12.39 3.59 7.11
CA ARG A 115 12.33 2.25 6.52
C ARG A 115 11.09 1.48 6.95
N ARG A 116 10.73 1.49 8.24
CA ARG A 116 9.55 0.78 8.75
C ARG A 116 8.25 1.32 8.14
N SER A 117 8.12 2.65 8.11
CA SER A 117 6.95 3.32 7.54
C SER A 117 6.84 3.04 6.03
N ARG A 118 7.93 3.28 5.28
CA ARG A 118 7.99 3.09 3.82
C ARG A 118 7.76 1.63 3.44
N ALA A 119 8.37 0.67 4.14
CA ALA A 119 8.19 -0.74 3.85
C ALA A 119 6.73 -1.21 4.00
N GLY A 120 5.97 -0.64 4.95
CA GLY A 120 4.53 -0.90 5.08
C GLY A 120 3.75 -0.30 3.91
N LYS A 121 3.91 1.01 3.69
CA LYS A 121 3.18 1.74 2.65
C LYS A 121 3.48 1.26 1.23
N GLU A 122 4.75 0.99 0.92
CA GLU A 122 5.14 0.41 -0.37
C GLU A 122 4.49 -0.97 -0.57
N PHE A 123 4.35 -1.78 0.48
CA PHE A 123 3.66 -3.06 0.36
C PHE A 123 2.17 -2.92 0.08
N GLU A 124 1.48 -1.98 0.74
CA GLU A 124 0.09 -1.63 0.41
C GLU A 124 -0.05 -1.25 -1.07
N HIS A 125 0.81 -0.35 -1.56
CA HIS A 125 0.77 0.10 -2.96
C HIS A 125 1.15 -0.98 -3.97
N ILE A 126 2.05 -1.89 -3.62
CA ILE A 126 2.38 -3.05 -4.47
C ILE A 126 1.14 -3.95 -4.61
N ILE A 127 0.45 -4.25 -3.50
CA ILE A 127 -0.79 -5.05 -3.56
C ILE A 127 -1.86 -4.33 -4.38
N GLU A 128 -2.01 -3.02 -4.20
CA GLU A 128 -2.91 -2.18 -4.99
C GLU A 128 -2.61 -2.27 -6.50
N LEU A 129 -1.35 -2.08 -6.92
CA LEU A 129 -0.95 -2.15 -8.33
C LEU A 129 -1.16 -3.55 -8.92
N VAL A 130 -0.90 -4.61 -8.14
CA VAL A 130 -1.15 -5.99 -8.57
C VAL A 130 -2.64 -6.25 -8.78
N LEU A 131 -3.51 -5.77 -7.88
CA LEU A 131 -4.96 -5.90 -8.01
C LEU A 131 -5.49 -5.12 -9.21
N ILE A 132 -5.05 -3.85 -9.37
CA ILE A 132 -5.37 -3.02 -10.54
C ILE A 132 -4.94 -3.72 -11.82
N GLY A 133 -3.72 -4.25 -11.85
CA GLY A 133 -3.19 -4.96 -13.01
C GLY A 133 -3.95 -6.23 -13.33
N ALA A 134 -4.43 -6.96 -12.33
CA ALA A 134 -5.30 -8.12 -12.51
C ALA A 134 -6.72 -7.79 -13.01
N GLY A 135 -7.07 -6.51 -13.13
CA GLY A 135 -8.40 -6.05 -13.52
C GLY A 135 -9.42 -6.10 -12.38
N VAL A 136 -8.97 -6.15 -11.12
CA VAL A 136 -9.84 -6.10 -9.95
C VAL A 136 -10.34 -4.66 -9.77
N PRO A 137 -11.67 -4.41 -9.81
CA PRO A 137 -12.21 -3.10 -9.45
C PRO A 137 -12.00 -2.89 -7.95
N LEU A 138 -11.46 -1.74 -7.56
CA LEU A 138 -11.19 -1.44 -6.17
C LEU A 138 -11.15 0.05 -5.88
N ASP A 139 -11.37 0.40 -4.63
CA ASP A 139 -11.14 1.72 -4.08
C ASP A 139 -10.05 1.62 -3.00
N SER A 140 -9.02 2.47 -3.10
CA SER A 140 -7.91 2.52 -2.15
C SER A 140 -8.12 3.65 -1.13
N GLN A 141 -7.96 3.33 0.16
CA GLN A 141 -8.04 4.31 1.24
C GLN A 141 -7.01 5.43 1.05
N GLY A 142 -5.81 5.06 0.56
CA GLY A 142 -4.73 5.99 0.26
C GLY A 142 -5.11 7.05 -0.78
N ASN A 143 -6.06 6.75 -1.67
CA ASN A 143 -6.44 7.63 -2.79
C ASN A 143 -7.74 8.42 -2.56
N ILE A 144 -8.66 7.87 -1.77
CA ILE A 144 -9.94 8.55 -1.50
C ILE A 144 -9.87 9.34 -0.19
N GLY A 145 -9.02 8.90 0.74
CA GLY A 145 -8.84 9.52 2.05
C GLY A 145 -9.49 8.72 3.17
N LYS A 146 -8.80 8.69 4.30
CA LYS A 146 -9.19 7.95 5.49
C LYS A 146 -10.55 8.36 6.05
N ASP A 147 -10.84 9.66 6.08
CA ASP A 147 -12.08 10.17 6.65
C ASP A 147 -13.30 9.69 5.85
N TYR A 148 -13.17 9.59 4.52
CA TYR A 148 -14.23 9.06 3.66
C TYR A 148 -14.50 7.57 3.92
N PHE A 149 -13.46 6.76 4.12
CA PHE A 149 -13.63 5.35 4.48
C PHE A 149 -14.34 5.21 5.83
N VAL A 150 -13.92 5.99 6.83
CA VAL A 150 -14.52 5.98 8.16
C VAL A 150 -15.99 6.42 8.13
N GLU A 151 -16.32 7.46 7.35
CA GLU A 151 -17.71 7.91 7.14
C GLU A 151 -18.59 6.79 6.57
N LYS A 152 -18.02 5.93 5.72
CA LYS A 152 -18.69 4.79 5.09
C LYS A 152 -18.64 3.51 5.93
N GLY A 153 -18.18 3.60 7.19
CA GLY A 153 -18.12 2.49 8.13
C GLY A 153 -17.03 1.47 7.84
N LEU A 154 -16.00 1.85 7.06
CA LEU A 154 -14.79 1.07 6.87
C LEU A 154 -13.78 1.40 7.97
N GLY A 155 -13.13 0.36 8.49
CA GLY A 155 -12.12 0.48 9.52
C GLY A 155 -10.86 1.18 9.03
N LYS A 156 -10.09 1.77 9.94
CA LYS A 156 -8.86 2.50 9.62
C LYS A 156 -7.77 1.60 9.03
N LEU A 157 -7.84 0.30 9.32
CA LEU A 157 -6.89 -0.72 8.83
C LEU A 157 -7.26 -1.30 7.45
N VAL A 158 -8.40 -0.92 6.88
CA VAL A 158 -8.80 -1.38 5.55
C VAL A 158 -8.06 -0.53 4.51
N ASP A 159 -7.07 -1.11 3.86
CA ASP A 159 -6.30 -0.41 2.83
C ASP A 159 -7.07 -0.34 1.51
N THR A 160 -7.83 -1.39 1.19
CA THR A 160 -8.54 -1.51 -0.08
C THR A 160 -9.90 -2.20 0.09
N VAL A 161 -10.89 -1.74 -0.67
CA VAL A 161 -12.20 -2.38 -0.80
C VAL A 161 -12.50 -2.69 -2.26
N SER A 162 -12.95 -3.92 -2.54
CA SER A 162 -13.38 -4.36 -3.87
C SER A 162 -14.86 -4.80 -3.84
N PRO A 163 -15.70 -4.40 -4.81
CA PRO A 163 -15.38 -3.58 -6.00
C PRO A 163 -15.14 -2.07 -5.77
N GLY A 164 -15.60 -1.55 -4.64
CA GLY A 164 -15.54 -0.14 -4.31
C GLY A 164 -16.31 0.18 -3.02
N VAL A 165 -16.18 1.42 -2.55
CA VAL A 165 -16.83 1.87 -1.30
C VAL A 165 -18.35 1.95 -1.47
N ILE A 166 -18.82 2.29 -2.67
CA ILE A 166 -20.26 2.39 -2.96
C ILE A 166 -20.91 1.00 -2.93
N GLU A 167 -20.28 0.00 -3.53
CA GLU A 167 -20.74 -1.39 -3.47
C GLU A 167 -20.75 -1.94 -2.04
N PHE A 168 -19.76 -1.54 -1.23
CA PHE A 168 -19.72 -1.88 0.19
C PHE A 168 -20.89 -1.30 0.96
N GLU A 169 -21.23 -0.03 0.72
CA GLU A 169 -22.39 0.62 1.36
C GLU A 169 -23.71 -0.04 0.97
N ILE A 170 -23.85 -0.45 -0.30
CA ILE A 170 -25.04 -1.16 -0.81
C ILE A 170 -25.16 -2.55 -0.19
N ASN A 171 -24.09 -3.34 -0.24
CA ASN A 171 -24.08 -4.70 0.26
C ASN A 171 -22.69 -5.15 0.73
N LYS A 172 -22.41 -4.88 2.00
CA LYS A 172 -21.19 -5.26 2.72
C LYS A 172 -20.79 -6.74 2.60
N ARG A 173 -21.76 -7.65 2.38
CA ARG A 173 -21.49 -9.10 2.25
C ARG A 173 -20.96 -9.49 0.87
N ASN A 174 -21.23 -8.66 -0.13
CA ASN A 174 -20.74 -8.80 -1.49
C ASN A 174 -19.60 -7.82 -1.75
N SER A 175 -18.71 -7.67 -0.77
CA SER A 175 -17.49 -6.88 -0.91
C SER A 175 -16.34 -7.62 -0.25
N VAL A 176 -15.14 -7.32 -0.72
CA VAL A 176 -13.90 -7.87 -0.21
C VAL A 176 -13.10 -6.74 0.40
N LEU A 177 -12.76 -6.87 1.69
CA LEU A 177 -11.89 -5.94 2.41
C LEU A 177 -10.48 -6.51 2.46
N ILE A 178 -9.47 -5.68 2.20
CA ILE A 178 -8.07 -6.07 2.21
C ILE A 178 -7.30 -5.13 3.13
N SER A 179 -6.50 -5.72 4.01
CA SER A 179 -5.51 -5.04 4.84
C SER A 179 -4.14 -5.65 4.56
N ALA A 180 -3.07 -4.86 4.54
CA ALA A 180 -1.73 -5.31 4.24
C ALA A 180 -0.76 -5.01 5.39
N LYS A 181 -0.05 -6.03 5.85
CA LYS A 181 1.04 -5.90 6.84
C LYS A 181 2.22 -6.75 6.40
N THR A 182 3.38 -6.14 6.17
CA THR A 182 4.60 -6.87 5.76
C THR A 182 4.95 -8.00 6.74
N THR A 183 4.95 -7.69 8.04
CA THR A 183 5.12 -8.65 9.14
C THR A 183 4.00 -8.44 10.16
N LEU A 184 3.51 -9.49 10.80
CA LEU A 184 2.40 -9.39 11.74
C LEU A 184 2.89 -9.08 13.15
N ARG A 185 3.83 -9.88 13.67
CA ARG A 185 4.22 -9.86 15.10
C ARG A 185 2.99 -9.88 16.02
N GLU A 186 2.87 -8.99 17.00
CA GLU A 186 1.66 -8.80 17.82
C GLU A 186 0.59 -7.92 17.15
N ARG A 187 0.95 -7.18 16.09
CA ARG A 187 0.09 -6.16 15.46
C ARG A 187 -1.07 -6.72 14.65
N TRP A 188 -1.19 -8.03 14.50
CA TRP A 188 -2.39 -8.65 13.92
C TRP A 188 -3.60 -8.48 14.82
N GLN A 189 -3.40 -8.27 16.14
CA GLN A 189 -4.48 -8.10 17.12
C GLN A 189 -5.37 -6.88 16.84
N GLU A 190 -4.84 -5.88 16.13
CA GLU A 190 -5.59 -4.69 15.71
C GLU A 190 -6.67 -5.03 14.66
N VAL A 191 -6.48 -6.11 13.87
CA VAL A 191 -7.33 -6.42 12.72
C VAL A 191 -8.69 -7.00 13.14
N PRO A 192 -8.80 -7.97 14.07
CA PRO A 192 -10.09 -8.42 14.62
C PRO A 192 -10.94 -7.30 15.20
N GLU A 193 -10.31 -6.34 15.91
CA GLU A 193 -11.01 -5.21 16.53
C GLU A 193 -11.73 -4.36 15.46
N GLU A 194 -11.04 -4.08 14.35
CA GLU A 194 -11.63 -3.33 13.24
C GLU A 194 -12.65 -4.15 12.46
N MET A 195 -12.40 -5.44 12.23
CA MET A 195 -13.32 -6.31 11.49
C MET A 195 -14.72 -6.33 12.11
N GLY A 196 -14.81 -6.43 13.44
CA GLY A 196 -16.07 -6.38 14.18
C GLY A 196 -16.88 -5.10 13.98
N ARG A 197 -16.25 -3.99 13.58
CA ARG A 197 -16.90 -2.69 13.33
C ARG A 197 -17.44 -2.55 11.90
N THR A 198 -16.88 -3.28 10.94
CA THR A 198 -17.23 -3.09 9.52
C THR A 198 -18.59 -3.70 9.15
N GLY A 199 -18.95 -4.83 9.77
CA GLY A 199 -20.09 -5.66 9.37
C GLY A 199 -19.87 -6.39 8.04
N ALA A 200 -18.64 -6.42 7.52
CA ALA A 200 -18.27 -7.20 6.34
C ALA A 200 -18.35 -8.70 6.63
N ARG A 201 -18.46 -9.51 5.58
CA ARG A 201 -18.45 -10.97 5.72
C ARG A 201 -17.08 -11.49 6.15
N GLU A 202 -16.04 -10.98 5.50
CA GLU A 202 -14.66 -11.39 5.72
C GLU A 202 -13.69 -10.28 5.32
N MET A 203 -12.48 -10.33 5.87
CA MET A 203 -11.37 -9.48 5.51
C MET A 203 -10.14 -10.33 5.19
N PHE A 204 -9.36 -9.92 4.20
CA PHE A 204 -8.12 -10.58 3.84
C PHE A 204 -6.93 -9.77 4.37
N LEU A 205 -6.06 -10.45 5.12
CA LEU A 205 -4.84 -9.87 5.67
C LEU A 205 -3.65 -10.33 4.82
N ALA A 206 -3.22 -9.47 3.90
CA ALA A 206 -2.05 -9.67 3.07
C ALA A 206 -0.77 -9.54 3.90
N THR A 207 0.13 -10.52 3.80
CA THR A 207 1.39 -10.51 4.53
C THR A 207 2.54 -11.22 3.82
N LEU A 208 3.77 -10.88 4.20
CA LEU A 208 5.00 -11.59 3.85
C LEU A 208 5.59 -12.29 5.08
N ASP A 209 4.85 -12.37 6.20
CA ASP A 209 5.31 -13.03 7.40
C ASP A 209 5.33 -14.56 7.23
N GLU A 210 6.51 -15.14 7.43
CA GLU A 210 6.76 -16.58 7.33
C GLU A 210 6.53 -17.30 8.67
N LYS A 211 6.34 -16.55 9.77
CA LYS A 211 6.42 -17.06 11.15
C LYS A 211 5.10 -16.96 11.92
N VAL A 212 3.97 -16.91 11.22
CA VAL A 212 2.64 -16.86 11.85
C VAL A 212 2.31 -18.22 12.47
N SER A 213 2.00 -18.27 13.76
CA SER A 213 1.67 -19.52 14.45
C SER A 213 0.25 -20.01 14.12
N ALA A 214 0.00 -21.31 14.32
CA ALA A 214 -1.32 -21.91 14.13
C ALA A 214 -2.39 -21.26 15.03
N ASP A 215 -2.04 -20.89 16.27
CA ASP A 215 -2.96 -20.22 17.19
C ASP A 215 -3.38 -18.84 16.66
N VAL A 216 -2.43 -18.06 16.15
CA VAL A 216 -2.73 -16.76 15.52
C VAL A 216 -3.64 -16.95 14.31
N LEU A 217 -3.36 -17.95 13.46
CA LEU A 217 -4.21 -18.27 12.31
C LEU A 217 -5.64 -18.66 12.73
N ASN A 218 -5.79 -19.42 13.81
CA ASN A 218 -7.09 -19.79 14.35
C ASN A 218 -7.85 -18.57 14.87
N THR A 219 -7.19 -17.68 15.63
CA THR A 219 -7.83 -16.44 16.11
C THR A 219 -8.26 -15.52 14.96
N LEU A 220 -7.42 -15.36 13.93
CA LEU A 220 -7.79 -14.60 12.74
C LEU A 220 -9.01 -15.22 12.05
N TYR A 221 -9.01 -16.55 11.88
CA TYR A 221 -10.11 -17.25 11.25
C TYR A 221 -11.43 -17.12 12.03
N GLU A 222 -11.40 -17.25 13.36
CA GLU A 222 -12.56 -17.02 14.24
C GLU A 222 -13.12 -15.59 14.13
N ALA A 223 -12.26 -14.62 13.83
CA ALA A 223 -12.62 -13.24 13.56
C ALA A 223 -13.05 -12.96 12.11
N ASN A 224 -13.24 -14.00 11.28
CA ASN A 224 -13.52 -13.91 9.82
C ASN A 224 -12.43 -13.17 9.04
N ILE A 225 -11.16 -13.35 9.45
CA ILE A 225 -9.99 -12.82 8.74
C ILE A 225 -9.24 -13.99 8.11
N GLN A 226 -9.04 -13.94 6.80
CA GLN A 226 -8.24 -14.91 6.07
C GLN A 226 -6.85 -14.35 5.79
N LEU A 227 -5.81 -15.12 6.07
CA LEU A 227 -4.45 -14.72 5.78
C LEU A 227 -4.14 -14.96 4.30
N THR A 228 -3.60 -13.95 3.62
CA THR A 228 -3.11 -14.08 2.23
C THR A 228 -1.61 -13.78 2.18
N THR A 229 -0.86 -14.59 1.45
CA THR A 229 0.59 -14.45 1.31
C THR A 229 1.08 -14.90 -0.06
N THR A 230 2.39 -14.96 -0.30
CA THR A 230 2.92 -15.50 -1.56
C THR A 230 2.67 -17.01 -1.65
N SER A 231 2.46 -17.52 -2.86
CA SER A 231 2.32 -18.95 -3.13
C SER A 231 3.50 -19.76 -2.57
N PHE A 232 4.72 -19.23 -2.69
CA PHE A 232 5.92 -19.84 -2.10
C PHE A 232 5.87 -19.90 -0.56
N ASN A 233 5.49 -18.82 0.12
CA ASN A 233 5.36 -18.81 1.58
C ASN A 233 4.26 -19.78 2.04
N LYS A 234 3.13 -19.83 1.32
CA LYS A 234 2.06 -20.80 1.55
C LYS A 234 2.59 -22.24 1.45
N GLU A 235 3.30 -22.58 0.38
CA GLU A 235 3.81 -23.95 0.15
C GLU A 235 4.90 -24.37 1.14
N ILE A 236 5.73 -23.44 1.62
CA ILE A 236 6.82 -23.77 2.56
C ILE A 236 6.34 -23.78 4.00
N ASN A 237 5.64 -22.72 4.43
CA ASN A 237 5.36 -22.49 5.85
C ASN A 237 3.93 -22.88 6.24
N PHE A 238 2.99 -22.97 5.28
CA PHE A 238 1.56 -23.16 5.56
C PHE A 238 0.91 -24.27 4.73
N LYS A 239 1.68 -25.20 4.16
CA LYS A 239 1.23 -26.20 3.17
C LYS A 239 -0.03 -26.97 3.55
N ASN A 240 -0.15 -27.34 4.83
CA ASN A 240 -1.26 -28.15 5.34
C ASN A 240 -2.44 -27.31 5.84
N ASN A 241 -2.37 -25.98 5.73
CA ASN A 241 -3.40 -25.08 6.20
C ASN A 241 -4.17 -24.47 5.03
N ASN A 242 -5.29 -25.09 4.67
CA ASN A 242 -6.18 -24.64 3.60
C ASN A 242 -6.84 -23.27 3.86
N ARG A 243 -6.70 -22.71 5.07
CA ARG A 243 -7.22 -21.37 5.43
C ARG A 243 -6.23 -20.25 5.09
N VAL A 244 -4.98 -20.58 4.78
CA VAL A 244 -4.00 -19.61 4.27
C VAL A 244 -4.09 -19.61 2.75
N LEU A 245 -4.25 -18.43 2.18
CA LEU A 245 -4.40 -18.24 0.75
C LEU A 245 -3.15 -17.60 0.14
N SER A 246 -2.97 -17.81 -1.15
CA SER A 246 -2.03 -17.11 -1.99
C SER A 246 -2.61 -15.78 -2.50
N PHE A 247 -1.77 -14.88 -2.98
CA PHE A 247 -2.24 -13.65 -3.64
C PHE A 247 -3.03 -13.94 -4.93
N GLU A 248 -2.70 -15.02 -5.64
CA GLU A 248 -3.45 -15.49 -6.81
C GLU A 248 -4.88 -15.91 -6.42
N GLU A 249 -5.04 -16.65 -5.31
CA GLU A 249 -6.36 -17.01 -4.77
C GLU A 249 -7.15 -15.77 -4.32
N LEU A 250 -6.49 -14.79 -3.69
CA LEU A 250 -7.11 -13.51 -3.34
C LEU A 250 -7.65 -12.78 -4.57
N ILE A 251 -6.85 -12.65 -5.62
CA ILE A 251 -7.26 -12.01 -6.88
C ILE A 251 -8.48 -12.72 -7.45
N LYS A 252 -8.47 -14.05 -7.50
CA LYS A 252 -9.61 -14.84 -7.97
C LYS A 252 -10.86 -14.55 -7.15
N ILE A 253 -10.77 -14.53 -5.82
CA ILE A 253 -11.89 -14.18 -4.93
C ILE A 253 -12.43 -12.78 -5.23
N CYS A 254 -11.55 -11.80 -5.42
CA CYS A 254 -11.95 -10.43 -5.77
C CYS A 254 -12.68 -10.38 -7.12
N LEU A 255 -12.16 -11.07 -8.15
CA LEU A 255 -12.79 -11.11 -9.48
C LEU A 255 -14.14 -11.83 -9.45
N ASP A 256 -14.24 -12.96 -8.76
CA ASP A 256 -15.48 -13.71 -8.58
C ASP A 256 -16.52 -12.89 -7.79
N ASN A 257 -16.08 -12.10 -6.81
CA ASN A 257 -16.93 -11.18 -6.08
C ASN A 257 -17.41 -10.03 -6.97
N ALA A 258 -16.50 -9.39 -7.71
CA ALA A 258 -16.80 -8.31 -8.65
C ALA A 258 -17.77 -8.75 -9.76
N ALA A 259 -17.70 -10.02 -10.20
CA ALA A 259 -18.63 -10.56 -11.18
C ALA A 259 -20.09 -10.52 -10.71
N LYS A 260 -20.37 -10.56 -9.40
CA LYS A 260 -21.73 -10.45 -8.84
C LYS A 260 -22.36 -9.07 -9.05
N TRP A 261 -21.55 -8.06 -9.31
CA TRP A 261 -21.97 -6.69 -9.56
C TRP A 261 -22.17 -6.41 -11.04
N LYS A 262 -21.84 -7.37 -11.93
CA LYS A 262 -22.15 -7.26 -13.35
C LYS A 262 -23.66 -7.29 -13.54
N GLY A 263 -24.20 -6.28 -14.22
CA GLY A 263 -25.64 -6.14 -14.43
C GLY A 263 -26.42 -5.69 -13.19
N PHE A 264 -25.74 -5.29 -12.11
CA PHE A 264 -26.42 -4.67 -10.97
C PHE A 264 -27.05 -3.34 -11.39
N GLU A 265 -28.32 -3.14 -11.04
CA GLU A 265 -29.05 -1.90 -11.33
C GLU A 265 -28.77 -0.87 -10.23
N TYR A 266 -27.79 -0.01 -10.47
CA TYR A 266 -27.52 1.12 -9.57
C TYR A 266 -28.65 2.15 -9.62
N SER A 267 -28.84 2.93 -8.57
CA SER A 267 -29.53 4.22 -8.75
C SER A 267 -28.61 5.20 -9.48
N VAL A 268 -29.18 6.19 -10.17
CA VAL A 268 -28.40 7.27 -10.79
C VAL A 268 -27.52 7.98 -9.74
N SER A 269 -28.03 8.13 -8.52
CA SER A 269 -27.28 8.70 -7.38
C SER A 269 -26.04 7.85 -7.03
N GLN A 270 -26.21 6.53 -6.85
CA GLN A 270 -25.10 5.62 -6.55
C GLN A 270 -24.05 5.60 -7.68
N ALA A 271 -24.49 5.54 -8.93
CA ALA A 271 -23.57 5.57 -10.07
C ALA A 271 -22.77 6.88 -10.14
N ASN A 272 -23.41 8.02 -9.88
CA ASN A 272 -22.71 9.31 -9.81
C ASN A 272 -21.71 9.38 -8.65
N GLN A 273 -22.06 8.86 -7.48
CA GLN A 273 -21.14 8.81 -6.33
C GLN A 273 -19.93 7.91 -6.60
N ALA A 274 -20.13 6.78 -7.30
CA ALA A 274 -19.03 5.91 -7.72
C ALA A 274 -18.10 6.65 -8.70
N ILE A 275 -18.65 7.32 -9.70
CA ILE A 275 -17.88 8.12 -10.66
C ILE A 275 -17.11 9.25 -9.95
N GLU A 276 -17.73 9.97 -9.00
CA GLU A 276 -17.05 11.01 -8.22
C GLU A 276 -15.85 10.44 -7.45
N THR A 277 -16.03 9.29 -6.81
CA THR A 277 -15.00 8.60 -6.05
C THR A 277 -13.84 8.16 -6.96
N ILE A 278 -14.15 7.64 -8.15
CA ILE A 278 -13.13 7.24 -9.12
C ILE A 278 -12.40 8.47 -9.69
N ASN A 279 -13.10 9.57 -9.95
CA ASN A 279 -12.47 10.81 -10.42
C ASN A 279 -11.48 11.39 -9.40
N LYS A 280 -11.79 11.32 -8.10
CA LYS A 280 -10.82 11.69 -7.04
C LYS A 280 -9.53 10.88 -7.12
N GLN A 281 -9.64 9.58 -7.41
CA GLN A 281 -8.49 8.70 -7.60
C GLN A 281 -7.72 9.04 -8.88
N ILE A 282 -8.42 9.34 -9.99
CA ILE A 282 -7.79 9.76 -11.25
C ILE A 282 -6.96 11.04 -11.06
N ILE A 283 -7.47 12.02 -10.31
CA ILE A 283 -6.74 13.27 -10.03
C ILE A 283 -5.46 13.01 -9.25
N ARG A 284 -5.48 12.08 -8.28
CA ARG A 284 -4.25 11.70 -7.54
C ARG A 284 -3.26 10.92 -8.39
N HIS A 285 -3.74 10.26 -9.44
CA HIS A 285 -2.94 9.46 -10.36
C HIS A 285 -2.79 10.09 -11.74
N ASP A 286 -2.76 11.42 -11.81
CA ASP A 286 -2.71 12.13 -13.10
C ASP A 286 -1.47 11.76 -13.91
N ASP A 287 -0.35 11.55 -13.22
CA ASP A 287 0.96 11.17 -13.77
C ASP A 287 1.15 9.64 -13.92
N HIS A 288 0.18 8.83 -13.47
CA HIS A 288 0.28 7.37 -13.48
C HIS A 288 -0.62 6.75 -14.55
N VAL A 289 -0.17 6.81 -15.80
CA VAL A 289 -0.93 6.41 -17.00
C VAL A 289 -1.63 5.07 -16.83
N PHE A 290 -0.93 4.04 -16.36
CA PHE A 290 -1.50 2.70 -16.19
C PHE A 290 -2.71 2.68 -15.24
N VAL A 291 -2.57 3.31 -14.08
CA VAL A 291 -3.62 3.39 -13.07
C VAL A 291 -4.80 4.21 -13.58
N LYS A 292 -4.51 5.37 -14.19
CA LYS A 292 -5.52 6.26 -14.77
C LYS A 292 -6.37 5.57 -15.83
N GLU A 293 -5.77 4.81 -16.73
CA GLU A 293 -6.50 4.07 -17.75
C GLU A 293 -7.37 2.95 -17.15
N SER A 294 -6.90 2.26 -16.10
CA SER A 294 -7.73 1.29 -15.37
C SER A 294 -8.95 1.93 -14.71
N LEU A 295 -8.76 3.10 -14.06
CA LEU A 295 -9.85 3.85 -13.43
C LEU A 295 -10.87 4.38 -14.45
N LYS A 296 -10.43 4.86 -15.62
CA LYS A 296 -11.33 5.30 -16.70
C LYS A 296 -12.21 4.16 -17.22
N LYS A 297 -11.65 2.94 -17.36
CA LYS A 297 -12.43 1.75 -17.73
C LYS A 297 -13.56 1.48 -16.72
N ARG A 298 -13.33 1.70 -15.43
CA ARG A 298 -14.38 1.59 -14.40
C ARG A 298 -15.47 2.64 -14.55
N ILE A 299 -15.14 3.91 -14.82
CA ILE A 299 -16.14 4.99 -15.07
C ILE A 299 -17.06 4.64 -16.23
N ALA A 300 -16.54 4.03 -17.29
CA ALA A 300 -17.34 3.68 -18.46
C ALA A 300 -18.51 2.74 -18.11
N LEU A 301 -18.32 1.82 -17.15
CA LEU A 301 -19.36 0.89 -16.71
C LEU A 301 -20.55 1.61 -16.08
N TYR A 302 -20.31 2.57 -15.18
CA TYR A 302 -21.38 3.38 -14.56
C TYR A 302 -22.01 4.36 -15.55
N SER A 303 -21.22 4.87 -16.50
CA SER A 303 -21.70 5.83 -17.50
C SER A 303 -22.69 5.18 -18.47
N ILE A 304 -22.40 3.95 -18.92
CA ILE A 304 -23.32 3.14 -19.74
C ILE A 304 -24.64 2.90 -19.00
N PHE A 305 -24.55 2.57 -17.70
CA PHE A 305 -25.72 2.39 -16.86
C PHE A 305 -26.61 3.66 -16.81
N ILE A 306 -26.02 4.83 -16.53
CA ILE A 306 -26.76 6.10 -16.47
C ILE A 306 -27.43 6.42 -17.80
N ALA A 307 -26.75 6.18 -18.93
CA ALA A 307 -27.30 6.43 -20.26
C ALA A 307 -28.52 5.55 -20.55
N ALA A 308 -28.43 4.25 -20.26
CA ALA A 308 -29.54 3.31 -20.44
C ALA A 308 -30.77 3.69 -19.60
N LYS A 309 -30.56 4.14 -18.36
CA LYS A 309 -31.64 4.60 -17.46
C LYS A 309 -32.38 5.81 -18.03
N LYS A 310 -31.64 6.80 -18.55
CA LYS A 310 -32.21 8.01 -19.17
C LYS A 310 -33.02 7.73 -20.44
N GLU A 311 -32.69 6.68 -21.19
CA GLU A 311 -33.45 6.28 -22.38
C GLU A 311 -34.77 5.59 -22.03
N ASN A 312 -34.80 4.78 -20.97
CA ASN A 312 -36.03 4.16 -20.47
C ASN A 312 -36.98 5.20 -19.88
N ASP A 313 -36.48 6.12 -19.06
CA ASP A 313 -37.30 7.19 -18.45
C ASP A 313 -37.83 8.20 -19.50
N ARG A 314 -37.39 8.16 -20.76
CA ARG A 314 -37.90 8.96 -21.90
C ARG A 314 -38.96 8.24 -22.74
N LYS A 315 -39.10 6.92 -22.57
CA LYS A 315 -40.05 6.08 -23.31
C LYS A 315 -41.33 5.80 -22.53
N ASP A 316 -41.30 6.04 -21.22
CA ASP A 316 -42.44 6.03 -20.29
C ASP A 316 -43.01 7.44 -20.09
#